data_AF-A0A699YDS2-F1
#
_entry.id   AF-A0A699YDS2-F1
#
_cell.length_a   1.000
_cell.length_b   1.000
_cell.length_c   1.000
_cell.angle_alpha   90.00
_cell.angle_beta   90.00
_cell.angle_gamma   90.00
#
_symmetry.space_group_name_H-M   'P 1'
#
loop_
_entity.id
_entity.type
_entity.pdbx_description
1 polymer ?
#
loop_
_entity_poly.entity_id
_entity_poly.type
_entity_poly.pdbx_seq_one_letter_code
_entity_poly.pdbx_strand_id
1 'polypeptide(L)'
;MRRGLLLVSAEDEFAPVWGAKPFFVPDSPTAATDALLLLHSSWVQAAGGKLADPVTGVVEVSPLVSYGGEGLEPLVAGREFTEAYDLDLQGYAPPSVRKVLGPATAVMAPMVAAWLGLAVTKAAMAVVKLRN
;
A
#
# COMPACT_ATOMS: atom_id res chain seq x y z
N MET A 1 13.52 -39.76 -23.35
CA MET A 1 13.56 -38.40 -22.77
C MET A 1 12.19 -37.78 -22.88
N ARG A 2 11.57 -37.32 -21.78
CA ARG A 2 10.38 -36.46 -21.84
C ARG A 2 10.85 -35.01 -21.77
N ARG A 3 10.48 -34.19 -22.76
CA ARG A 3 10.73 -32.74 -22.79
C ARG A 3 9.38 -32.03 -22.64
N GLY A 4 9.35 -30.96 -21.88
CA GLY A 4 8.20 -30.07 -21.74
C GLY A 4 8.61 -28.64 -22.10
N LEU A 5 7.64 -27.84 -22.57
CA LEU A 5 7.78 -26.41 -22.84
C LEU A 5 6.69 -25.68 -22.07
N LEU A 6 7.05 -24.63 -21.36
CA LEU A 6 6.14 -23.70 -20.70
C LEU A 6 6.35 -22.31 -21.33
N LEU A 7 5.24 -21.65 -21.67
CA LEU A 7 5.23 -20.29 -22.17
C LEU A 7 4.88 -19.36 -21.01
N VAL A 8 5.54 -18.22 -20.94
CA VAL A 8 5.35 -17.18 -19.91
C VAL A 8 5.24 -15.81 -20.57
N SER A 9 4.57 -14.87 -19.91
CA SER A 9 4.56 -13.46 -20.26
C SER A 9 5.95 -12.85 -20.07
N ALA A 10 6.38 -12.03 -21.01
CA ALA A 10 7.69 -11.39 -20.89
C ALA A 10 7.66 -10.28 -19.82
N GLU A 11 6.54 -9.58 -19.74
CA GLU A 11 6.27 -8.51 -18.78
C GLU A 11 6.33 -8.96 -17.31
N ASP A 12 6.05 -10.24 -17.04
CA ASP A 12 6.04 -10.80 -15.68
C ASP A 12 7.36 -11.51 -15.33
N GLU A 13 8.02 -12.15 -16.31
CA GLU A 13 9.12 -13.09 -16.03
C GLU A 13 10.43 -12.81 -16.79
N PHE A 14 10.48 -11.82 -17.70
CA PHE A 14 11.64 -11.66 -18.59
C PHE A 14 12.07 -10.20 -18.83
N ALA A 15 13.12 -9.78 -18.13
CA ALA A 15 13.81 -8.49 -18.32
C ALA A 15 15.34 -8.70 -18.38
N PRO A 16 15.90 -9.04 -19.56
CA PRO A 16 17.32 -9.39 -19.67
C PRO A 16 18.23 -8.17 -19.53
N VAL A 17 19.43 -8.39 -18.98
CA VAL A 17 20.49 -7.37 -18.91
C VAL A 17 21.78 -7.95 -19.47
N TRP A 18 22.19 -7.44 -20.63
CA TRP A 18 23.43 -7.88 -21.26
C TRP A 18 24.14 -6.79 -22.09
N GLY A 19 23.51 -5.61 -22.25
CA GLY A 19 24.10 -4.48 -22.95
C GLY A 19 23.98 -3.17 -22.18
N ALA A 20 24.54 -2.11 -22.74
CA ALA A 20 24.45 -0.77 -22.17
C ALA A 20 24.23 0.28 -23.28
N LYS A 21 23.48 1.33 -22.93
CA LYS A 21 23.15 2.45 -23.83
C LYS A 21 24.43 3.06 -24.47
N PRO A 22 24.35 3.57 -25.71
CA PRO A 22 23.13 3.75 -26.53
C PRO A 22 22.71 2.50 -27.32
N PHE A 23 23.56 1.48 -27.38
CA PHE A 23 23.22 0.20 -27.99
C PHE A 23 22.42 -0.64 -26.99
N PHE A 24 21.61 -1.60 -27.43
CA PHE A 24 20.89 -2.52 -26.51
C PHE A 24 19.91 -1.84 -25.53
N VAL A 25 19.16 -0.83 -25.99
CA VAL A 25 18.17 -0.13 -25.16
C VAL A 25 17.18 -1.09 -24.45
N PRO A 26 16.58 -2.10 -25.13
CA PRO A 26 15.64 -3.03 -24.49
C PRO A 26 16.30 -3.93 -23.42
N ASP A 27 17.61 -4.17 -23.56
CA ASP A 27 18.38 -5.12 -22.75
C ASP A 27 19.39 -4.42 -21.82
N SER A 28 19.12 -3.14 -21.53
CA SER A 28 19.96 -2.28 -20.69
C SER A 28 19.54 -2.36 -19.22
N PRO A 29 20.45 -2.07 -18.26
CA PRO A 29 20.09 -2.01 -16.85
C PRO A 29 18.90 -1.10 -16.56
N THR A 30 18.80 0.05 -17.26
CA THR A 30 17.66 0.97 -17.12
C THR A 30 16.35 0.30 -17.54
N ALA A 31 16.32 -0.37 -18.70
CA ALA A 31 15.09 -1.02 -19.17
C ALA A 31 14.64 -2.16 -18.25
N ALA A 32 15.59 -2.90 -17.66
CA ALA A 32 15.26 -3.94 -16.69
C ALA A 32 14.70 -3.36 -15.39
N THR A 33 15.26 -2.25 -14.88
CA THR A 33 14.70 -1.53 -13.74
C THR A 33 13.30 -0.99 -14.05
N ASP A 34 13.10 -0.38 -15.21
CA ASP A 34 11.79 0.15 -15.62
C ASP A 34 10.74 -0.98 -15.69
N ALA A 35 11.07 -2.13 -16.30
CA ALA A 35 10.18 -3.28 -16.37
C ALA A 35 9.78 -3.82 -14.99
N LEU A 36 10.76 -3.98 -14.08
CA LEU A 36 10.53 -4.44 -12.72
C LEU A 36 9.63 -3.48 -11.94
N LEU A 37 9.91 -2.16 -12.01
CA LEU A 37 9.13 -1.15 -11.31
C LEU A 37 7.69 -1.07 -11.83
N LEU A 38 7.49 -1.21 -13.15
CA LEU A 38 6.14 -1.26 -13.73
C LEU A 38 5.36 -2.49 -13.27
N LEU A 39 6.02 -3.66 -13.23
CA LEU A 39 5.42 -4.90 -12.72
C LEU A 39 4.98 -4.74 -11.26
N HIS A 40 5.88 -4.30 -10.38
CA HIS A 40 5.58 -4.08 -8.96
C HIS A 40 4.47 -3.04 -8.75
N SER A 41 4.48 -1.97 -9.53
CA SER A 41 3.44 -0.95 -9.51
C SER A 41 2.07 -1.51 -9.88
N SER A 42 2.02 -2.43 -10.85
CA SER A 42 0.78 -3.13 -11.21
C SER A 42 0.23 -3.98 -10.06
N TRP A 43 1.10 -4.66 -9.31
CA TRP A 43 0.71 -5.46 -8.14
C TRP A 43 0.13 -4.58 -7.04
N VAL A 44 0.78 -3.46 -6.73
CA VAL A 44 0.30 -2.51 -5.71
C VAL A 44 -1.06 -1.93 -6.09
N GLN A 45 -1.26 -1.56 -7.36
CA GLN A 45 -2.54 -1.06 -7.84
C GLN A 45 -3.64 -2.14 -7.78
N ALA A 46 -3.32 -3.37 -8.19
CA ALA A 46 -4.25 -4.52 -8.12
C ALA A 46 -4.68 -4.84 -6.68
N ALA A 47 -3.77 -4.66 -5.72
CA ALA A 47 -4.03 -4.83 -4.29
C ALA A 47 -4.71 -3.61 -3.61
N GLY A 48 -5.11 -2.59 -4.38
CA GLY A 48 -5.88 -1.45 -3.91
C GLY A 48 -5.05 -0.26 -3.39
N GLY A 49 -3.74 -0.27 -3.65
CA GLY A 49 -2.87 0.89 -3.46
C GLY A 49 -2.99 1.90 -4.60
N LYS A 50 -2.51 3.12 -4.38
CA LYS A 50 -2.48 4.20 -5.37
C LYS A 50 -1.08 4.75 -5.53
N LEU A 51 -0.72 5.17 -6.74
CA LEU A 51 0.50 5.92 -6.99
C LEU A 51 0.14 7.41 -7.05
N ALA A 52 0.97 8.26 -6.44
CA ALA A 52 0.70 9.69 -6.37
C ALA A 52 0.67 10.36 -7.75
N ASP A 53 1.54 9.91 -8.66
CA ASP A 53 1.48 10.24 -10.09
C ASP A 53 0.98 8.99 -10.86
N PRO A 54 -0.18 9.06 -11.54
CA PRO A 54 -0.72 7.92 -12.28
C PRO A 54 0.05 7.61 -13.59
N VAL A 55 0.90 8.53 -14.05
CA VAL A 55 1.68 8.40 -15.30
C VAL A 55 3.12 7.99 -15.03
N THR A 56 3.76 8.62 -14.05
CA THR A 56 5.19 8.41 -13.77
C THR A 56 5.47 7.77 -12.41
N GLY A 57 4.47 7.67 -11.55
CA GLY A 57 4.61 7.04 -10.25
C GLY A 57 4.95 5.57 -10.41
N VAL A 58 5.90 5.11 -9.61
CA VAL A 58 6.34 3.72 -9.54
C VAL A 58 6.64 3.35 -8.09
N VAL A 59 6.61 2.06 -7.79
CA VAL A 59 6.94 1.52 -6.47
C VAL A 59 7.62 0.16 -6.62
N GLU A 60 8.55 -0.13 -5.72
CA GLU A 60 9.27 -1.40 -5.63
C GLU A 60 8.70 -2.25 -4.48
N VAL A 61 8.54 -3.54 -4.72
CA VAL A 61 8.15 -4.55 -3.74
C VAL A 61 9.29 -5.54 -3.59
N SER A 62 9.75 -5.75 -2.35
CA SER A 62 10.78 -6.76 -2.07
C SER A 62 10.23 -8.18 -2.23
N PRO A 63 11.01 -9.12 -2.79
CA PRO A 63 10.64 -10.55 -2.83
C PRO A 63 10.39 -11.19 -1.45
N LEU A 64 10.87 -10.56 -0.37
CA LEU A 64 10.57 -11.00 1.01
C LEU A 64 9.14 -10.64 1.46
N VAL A 65 8.52 -9.67 0.79
CA VAL A 65 7.15 -9.23 1.06
C VAL A 65 6.17 -9.96 0.15
N SER A 66 6.49 -10.05 -1.14
CA SER A 66 5.64 -10.69 -2.15
C SER A 66 6.50 -11.20 -3.30
N TYR A 67 6.28 -12.45 -3.71
CA TYR A 67 7.05 -13.06 -4.80
C TYR A 67 6.46 -12.74 -6.18
N GLY A 68 5.13 -12.72 -6.30
CA GLY A 68 4.39 -12.53 -7.55
C GLY A 68 3.16 -11.63 -7.39
N GLY A 69 3.19 -10.71 -6.42
CA GLY A 69 2.10 -9.77 -6.14
C GLY A 69 1.07 -10.26 -5.12
N GLU A 70 1.23 -11.46 -4.55
CA GLU A 70 0.36 -11.98 -3.49
C GLU A 70 0.56 -11.26 -2.14
N GLY A 71 -0.50 -11.18 -1.34
CA GLY A 71 -0.41 -10.78 0.07
C GLY A 71 -0.15 -9.29 0.32
N LEU A 72 -0.29 -8.45 -0.71
CA LEU A 72 -0.01 -7.01 -0.62
C LEU A 72 -1.17 -6.20 -0.02
N GLU A 73 -2.40 -6.67 -0.11
CA GLU A 73 -3.60 -5.93 0.32
C GLU A 73 -3.50 -5.36 1.74
N PRO A 74 -3.03 -6.11 2.76
CA PRO A 74 -2.89 -5.59 4.12
C PRO A 74 -1.89 -4.43 4.24
N LEU A 75 -0.93 -4.35 3.32
CA LEU A 75 0.14 -3.36 3.34
C LEU A 75 -0.17 -2.14 2.48
N VAL A 76 -0.95 -2.28 1.41
CA VAL A 76 -1.12 -1.23 0.39
C VAL A 76 -2.53 -0.69 0.24
N ALA A 77 -3.57 -1.43 0.65
CA ALA A 77 -4.95 -1.05 0.39
C ALA A 77 -5.31 0.32 0.99
N GLY A 78 -5.74 1.25 0.14
CA GLY A 78 -6.12 2.61 0.54
C GLY A 78 -4.94 3.54 0.86
N ARG A 79 -3.70 3.10 0.67
CA ARG A 79 -2.51 3.96 0.75
C ARG A 79 -2.18 4.57 -0.60
N GLU A 80 -1.46 5.69 -0.54
CA GLU A 80 -0.86 6.36 -1.68
C GLU A 80 0.67 6.33 -1.55
N PHE A 81 1.36 5.96 -2.62
CA PHE A 81 2.81 5.85 -2.71
C PHE A 81 3.36 6.99 -3.57
N THR A 82 4.26 7.79 -3.00
CA THR A 82 4.83 8.98 -3.65
C THR A 82 6.20 8.74 -4.25
N GLU A 83 6.89 7.67 -3.84
CA GLU A 83 8.27 7.36 -4.22
C GLU A 83 8.40 5.88 -4.57
N ALA A 84 9.45 5.53 -5.32
CA ALA A 84 9.75 4.16 -5.69
C ALA A 84 10.05 3.27 -4.47
N TYR A 85 10.57 3.85 -3.39
CA TYR A 85 11.00 3.12 -2.20
C TYR A 85 10.08 3.43 -1.02
N ASP A 86 9.36 2.41 -0.53
CA ASP A 86 8.58 2.47 0.71
C ASP A 86 9.09 1.41 1.69
N LEU A 87 9.37 1.79 2.93
CA LEU A 87 9.99 0.91 3.92
C LEU A 87 9.15 -0.34 4.24
N ASP A 88 7.81 -0.23 4.23
CA ASP A 88 6.93 -1.35 4.57
C ASP A 88 6.93 -2.43 3.48
N LEU A 89 7.30 -2.06 2.25
CA LEU A 89 7.41 -2.97 1.10
C LEU A 89 8.78 -3.64 0.97
N GLN A 90 9.70 -3.39 1.92
CA GLN A 90 11.08 -3.86 1.85
C GLN A 90 11.37 -5.05 2.79
N GLY A 91 10.33 -5.64 3.36
CA GLY A 91 10.45 -6.78 4.28
C GLY A 91 11.02 -6.38 5.64
N TYR A 92 11.24 -5.08 5.87
CA TYR A 92 11.55 -4.57 7.19
C TYR A 92 10.26 -4.56 7.99
N ALA A 93 10.08 -5.53 8.89
CA ALA A 93 9.04 -5.45 9.89
C ALA A 93 9.44 -4.35 10.90
N PRO A 94 8.78 -3.17 10.95
CA PRO A 94 8.90 -2.34 12.14
C PRO A 94 8.42 -3.18 13.34
N PRO A 95 9.04 -3.04 14.53
CA PRO A 95 8.53 -3.71 15.72
C PRO A 95 7.06 -3.37 15.83
N SER A 96 6.20 -4.38 15.79
CA SER A 96 4.76 -4.24 15.68
C SER A 96 4.26 -3.15 16.63
N VAL A 97 3.94 -1.96 16.12
CA VAL A 97 3.09 -1.02 16.84
C VAL A 97 1.69 -1.56 16.68
N ARG A 98 1.43 -2.66 17.38
CA ARG A 98 0.08 -3.09 17.69
C ARG A 98 -0.54 -1.86 18.35
N LYS A 99 -1.47 -1.18 17.68
CA LYS A 99 -2.45 -0.36 18.40
C LYS A 99 -3.23 -1.35 19.26
N VAL A 100 -2.66 -1.69 20.42
CA VAL A 100 -3.40 -2.30 21.50
C VAL A 100 -4.37 -1.21 21.89
N LEU A 101 -5.60 -1.32 21.40
CA LEU A 101 -6.72 -0.62 21.99
C LEU A 101 -6.80 -1.14 23.43
N GLY A 102 -6.11 -0.44 24.34
CA GLY A 102 -6.04 -0.84 25.72
C GLY A 102 -7.45 -0.91 26.31
N PRO A 103 -7.68 -1.71 27.36
CA PRO A 103 -8.99 -1.81 27.98
C PRO A 103 -9.59 -0.43 28.35
N ALA A 104 -8.73 0.53 28.69
CA ALA A 104 -9.13 1.92 28.93
C ALA A 104 -9.82 2.57 27.72
N THR A 105 -9.35 2.36 26.49
CA THR A 105 -9.96 2.96 25.29
C THR A 105 -11.33 2.36 24.94
N ALA A 106 -11.52 1.04 25.17
CA ALA A 106 -12.82 0.39 24.99
C ALA A 106 -13.86 0.83 26.05
N VAL A 107 -13.40 1.18 27.26
CA VAL A 107 -14.26 1.69 28.34
C VAL A 107 -14.56 3.19 28.19
N MET A 108 -13.59 3.98 27.73
CA MET A 108 -13.74 5.44 27.62
C MET A 108 -14.59 5.87 26.42
N ALA A 109 -14.57 5.12 25.31
CA ALA A 109 -15.35 5.45 24.12
C ALA A 109 -16.88 5.60 24.39
N PRO A 110 -17.57 4.66 25.06
CA PRO A 110 -18.99 4.84 25.40
C PRO A 110 -19.22 5.95 26.44
N MET A 111 -18.28 6.17 27.37
CA MET A 111 -18.39 7.27 28.35
C MET A 111 -18.32 8.65 27.71
N VAL A 112 -17.40 8.85 26.75
CA VAL A 112 -17.27 10.12 26.01
C VAL A 112 -18.50 10.38 25.16
N ALA A 113 -19.04 9.35 24.49
CA ALA A 113 -20.28 9.46 23.72
C ALA A 113 -21.49 9.83 24.60
N ALA A 114 -21.60 9.22 25.79
CA ALA A 114 -22.65 9.54 26.74
C ALA A 114 -22.54 10.99 27.28
N TRP A 115 -21.33 11.45 27.58
CA TRP A 115 -21.10 12.81 28.08
C TRP A 115 -21.41 13.88 27.03
N LEU A 116 -21.01 13.65 25.77
CA LEU A 116 -21.38 14.51 24.64
C LEU A 116 -22.90 14.55 24.41
N GLY A 117 -23.57 13.40 24.47
CA GLY A 117 -25.04 13.34 24.38
C GLY A 117 -25.75 14.13 25.49
N LEU A 118 -25.23 14.05 26.72
CA LEU A 118 -25.76 14.81 27.85
C LEU A 118 -25.51 16.33 27.71
N ALA A 119 -24.36 16.72 27.16
CA ALA A 119 -24.05 18.12 26.89
C ALA A 119 -24.99 18.72 25.82
N VAL A 120 -25.28 17.97 24.75
CA VAL A 120 -26.21 18.39 23.70
C VAL A 120 -27.64 18.57 24.22
N THR A 121 -28.12 17.62 25.04
CA THR A 121 -29.47 17.72 25.63
C THR A 121 -29.57 18.87 26.63
N LYS A 122 -28.54 19.13 27.43
CA LYS A 122 -28.49 20.29 28.33
C LYS A 122 -28.47 21.61 27.58
N ALA A 123 -27.71 21.71 26.48
CA ALA A 123 -27.69 22.89 25.62
C ALA A 123 -29.05 23.12 24.95
N ALA A 124 -29.69 22.06 24.45
CA ALA A 124 -31.03 22.14 23.86
C ALA A 124 -32.08 22.62 24.88
N MET A 125 -32.06 22.10 26.12
CA MET A 125 -32.96 22.56 27.19
C MET A 125 -32.72 24.02 27.60
N ALA A 126 -31.48 24.48 27.63
CA ALA A 126 -31.15 25.87 27.93
C ALA A 126 -31.69 26.83 26.85
N VAL A 127 -31.61 26.45 25.57
CA VAL A 127 -32.18 27.22 24.45
C VAL A 127 -33.72 27.29 24.53
N VAL A 128 -34.39 26.20 24.91
CA VAL A 128 -35.86 26.20 25.10
C VAL A 128 -36.28 27.11 26.25
N LYS A 129 -35.51 27.15 27.35
CA LYS A 129 -35.81 28.00 28.52
C LYS A 129 -35.58 29.50 28.27
N LEU A 130 -34.78 29.87 27.26
CA LEU A 130 -34.57 31.26 26.83
C LEU A 130 -35.63 31.74 25.81
N ARG A 131 -36.51 30.85 25.34
CA ARG A 131 -37.56 31.14 24.34
C ARG A 131 -38.96 31.28 24.93
N ASN A 132 -39.14 31.05 26.23
CA ASN A 132 -40.36 31.32 27.00
C ASN A 132 -40.11 32.46 27.99
#